data_AF-A0A2N5W299-F1
#
_entry.id   AF-A0A2N5W299-F1
#
_cell.length_a   1.000
_cell.length_b   1.000
_cell.length_c   1.000
_cell.angle_alpha   90.00
_cell.angle_beta   90.00
_cell.angle_gamma   90.00
#
_symmetry.space_group_name_H-M   'P 1'
#
loop_
_entity.id
_entity.type
_entity.pdbx_description
1 polymer ?
#
loop_
_entity_poly.entity_id
_entity_poly.type
_entity_poly.pdbx_seq_one_letter_code
_entity_poly.pdbx_strand_id
1 'polypeptide(L)'
;MNVEGRWFKSHNTQFFTLLEHLHKVGNLKFKSSAIPKHDEMGFTPYFDKNIIELKGPIPLTIFNKVWKNAAILYHAEKRAREDNILSGRNHYNVYPYPSKWTQSFAEWNTNHQGFYKTLVTKYNYQKFGKWLLAHKSNTDATLSKDGFMATLRYNFQVQTHCFVHHVTLEDGTNSLVDILVFCQKVANLAYTTCRKFKELECLDNPYAAGGTRVL
;
A
#
# COMPACT_ATOMS: atom_id res chain seq x y z
N MET A 1 34.50 21.12 57.88
CA MET A 1 34.49 21.19 56.40
C MET A 1 34.23 19.79 55.88
N ASN A 2 33.04 19.54 55.33
CA ASN A 2 32.67 18.22 54.81
C ASN A 2 33.03 18.17 53.30
N VAL A 3 34.15 17.53 52.98
CA VAL A 3 34.77 17.57 51.64
C VAL A 3 34.14 16.53 50.69
N GLU A 4 33.41 15.55 51.22
CA GLU A 4 32.78 14.48 50.42
C GLU A 4 31.50 14.90 49.68
N GLY A 5 30.78 15.91 50.19
CA GLY A 5 29.53 16.38 49.57
C GLY A 5 29.71 17.19 48.28
N ARG A 6 30.95 17.59 47.93
CA ARG A 6 31.26 18.37 46.73
C ARG A 6 31.68 17.50 45.53
N TRP A 7 32.23 16.31 45.77
CA TRP A 7 32.61 15.37 44.71
C TRP A 7 31.41 14.70 44.03
N PHE A 8 30.30 14.52 44.77
CA PHE A 8 29.09 13.87 44.24
C PHE A 8 28.21 14.79 43.38
N LYS A 9 28.40 16.12 43.44
CA LYS A 9 27.57 17.08 42.69
C LYS A 9 28.13 17.45 41.32
N SER A 10 29.45 17.33 41.06
CA SER A 10 30.01 17.70 39.74
C SER A 10 30.10 16.53 38.74
N HIS A 11 30.19 15.28 39.21
CA HIS A 11 30.31 14.10 38.33
C HIS A 11 28.96 13.61 37.80
N ASN A 12 27.84 14.06 38.37
CA ASN A 12 26.53 13.57 38.01
C ASN A 12 26.01 14.19 36.70
N THR A 13 26.37 15.44 36.41
CA THR A 13 25.89 16.12 35.19
C THR A 13 26.40 15.45 33.92
N GLN A 14 27.67 15.00 33.90
CA GLN A 14 28.23 14.24 32.77
C GLN A 14 27.62 12.83 32.63
N PHE A 15 27.36 12.13 33.74
CA PHE A 15 26.69 10.83 33.73
C PHE A 15 25.23 10.91 33.25
N PHE A 16 24.48 11.93 33.67
CA PHE A 16 23.12 12.17 33.19
C PHE A 16 23.08 12.53 31.70
N THR A 17 24.04 13.34 31.21
CA THR A 17 24.13 13.63 29.76
C THR A 17 24.54 12.41 28.93
N LEU A 18 25.36 11.49 29.47
CA LEU A 18 25.73 10.24 28.81
C LEU A 18 24.55 9.27 28.73
N LEU A 19 23.73 9.20 29.79
CA LEU A 19 22.48 8.43 29.81
C LEU A 19 21.47 8.95 28.78
N GLU A 20 21.30 10.26 28.60
CA GLU A 20 20.42 10.80 27.56
C GLU A 20 20.84 10.43 26.13
N HIS A 21 22.14 10.27 25.89
CA HIS A 21 22.68 9.78 24.61
C HIS A 21 22.47 8.27 24.43
N LEU A 22 22.48 7.46 25.50
CA LEU A 22 22.16 6.04 25.45
C LEU A 22 20.68 5.76 25.12
N HIS A 23 19.80 6.75 25.30
CA HIS A 23 18.37 6.63 25.02
C HIS A 23 17.98 6.97 23.57
N LYS A 24 18.95 7.28 22.70
CA LYS A 24 18.70 7.64 21.30
C LYS A 24 19.76 7.09 20.35
N VAL A 25 19.31 6.53 19.22
CA VAL A 25 20.18 6.15 18.09
C VAL A 25 19.63 6.81 16.83
N GLY A 26 20.37 7.77 16.28
CA GLY A 26 19.84 8.65 15.22
C GLY A 26 18.54 9.33 15.66
N ASN A 27 17.48 9.17 14.88
CA ASN A 27 16.14 9.71 15.19
C ASN A 27 15.30 8.80 16.11
N LEU A 28 15.82 7.64 16.51
CA LEU A 28 15.10 6.69 17.36
C LEU A 28 15.22 7.11 18.82
N LYS A 29 14.11 7.00 19.56
CA LYS A 29 14.08 7.14 21.02
C LYS A 29 13.72 5.80 21.64
N PHE A 30 14.49 5.34 22.62
CA PHE A 30 14.17 4.14 23.39
C PHE A 30 13.17 4.52 24.49
N LYS A 31 11.90 4.16 24.28
CA LYS A 31 10.80 4.36 25.24
C LYS A 31 10.31 3.01 25.75
N SER A 32 10.53 2.73 27.03
CA SER A 32 9.93 1.59 27.71
C SER A 32 8.40 1.61 27.55
N SER A 33 7.81 0.46 27.28
CA SER A 33 6.36 0.29 27.02
C SER A 33 5.86 0.91 25.70
N ALA A 34 6.75 1.20 24.75
CA ALA A 34 6.33 1.46 23.38
C ALA A 34 5.85 0.15 22.72
N ILE A 35 4.53 -0.02 22.64
CA ILE A 35 3.88 -1.15 21.96
C ILE A 35 3.55 -0.72 20.53
N PRO A 36 3.75 -1.59 19.52
CA PRO A 36 3.31 -1.31 18.15
C PRO A 36 1.81 -0.97 18.14
N LYS A 37 1.45 0.15 17.51
CA LYS A 37 0.04 0.56 17.40
C LYS A 37 -0.78 -0.39 16.51
N HIS A 38 -0.12 -1.20 15.69
CA HIS A 38 -0.74 -2.12 14.74
C HIS A 38 0.04 -3.45 14.65
N ASP A 39 -0.67 -4.52 14.32
CA ASP A 39 -0.20 -5.90 14.17
C ASP A 39 0.37 -6.21 12.76
N GLU A 40 0.42 -5.21 11.88
CA GLU A 40 0.86 -5.38 10.49
C GLU A 40 2.29 -4.87 10.29
N MET A 41 3.11 -5.66 9.58
CA MET A 41 4.53 -5.36 9.29
C MET A 41 4.80 -4.13 8.39
N GLY A 42 3.76 -3.44 7.92
CA GLY A 42 3.90 -2.27 7.03
C GLY A 42 4.10 -2.64 5.56
N PHE A 43 4.76 -1.75 4.80
CA PHE A 43 5.12 -1.93 3.39
C PHE A 43 6.63 -1.89 3.22
N THR A 44 7.13 -2.49 2.13
CA THR A 44 8.53 -2.31 1.74
C THR A 44 8.80 -0.83 1.43
N PRO A 45 10.04 -0.33 1.54
CA PRO A 45 10.35 1.08 1.30
C PRO A 45 9.86 1.61 -0.05
N TYR A 46 9.87 0.75 -1.08
CA TYR A 46 9.33 1.07 -2.41
C TYR A 46 7.83 1.40 -2.37
N PHE A 47 7.01 0.53 -1.79
CA PHE A 47 5.56 0.74 -1.76
C PHE A 47 5.16 1.79 -0.73
N ASP A 48 5.86 1.89 0.39
CA ASP A 48 5.64 2.94 1.39
C ASP A 48 5.83 4.33 0.75
N LYS A 49 6.94 4.53 0.03
CA LYS A 49 7.20 5.76 -0.73
C LYS A 49 6.09 6.06 -1.74
N ASN A 50 5.70 5.07 -2.55
CA ASN A 50 4.63 5.27 -3.54
C ASN A 50 3.30 5.65 -2.90
N ILE A 51 2.97 5.11 -1.72
CA ILE A 51 1.75 5.45 -0.98
C ILE A 51 1.85 6.87 -0.37
N ILE A 52 3.02 7.26 0.16
CA ILE A 52 3.28 8.61 0.67
C ILE A 52 3.22 9.65 -0.46
N GLU A 53 3.66 9.31 -1.65
CA GLU A 53 3.66 10.22 -2.80
C GLU A 53 2.38 10.11 -3.64
N LEU A 54 1.51 9.13 -3.34
CA LEU A 54 0.39 8.69 -4.19
C LEU A 54 0.78 8.55 -5.67
N LYS A 55 1.98 7.99 -5.90
CA LYS A 55 2.64 7.99 -7.21
C LYS A 55 3.13 6.61 -7.59
N GLY A 56 2.97 6.28 -8.87
CA GLY A 56 3.44 5.02 -9.44
C GLY A 56 2.45 3.88 -9.21
N PRO A 57 2.83 2.63 -9.51
CA PRO A 57 1.91 1.52 -9.33
C PRO A 57 1.63 1.29 -7.85
N ILE A 58 0.36 1.36 -7.46
CA ILE A 58 -0.16 0.97 -6.15
C ILE A 58 -1.23 -0.12 -6.37
N PRO A 59 -0.82 -1.38 -6.66
CA PRO A 59 -1.76 -2.45 -6.97
C PRO A 59 -2.58 -2.84 -5.75
N LEU A 60 -3.89 -3.10 -5.87
CA LEU A 60 -4.71 -3.60 -4.74
C LEU A 60 -4.13 -4.88 -4.09
N THR A 61 -3.45 -5.72 -4.86
CA THR A 61 -2.89 -6.98 -4.38
C THR A 61 -1.83 -6.80 -3.29
N ILE A 62 -1.19 -5.63 -3.19
CA ILE A 62 -0.21 -5.35 -2.14
C ILE A 62 -0.86 -5.15 -0.76
N PHE A 63 -2.19 -5.03 -0.69
CA PHE A 63 -2.92 -4.87 0.57
C PHE A 63 -3.34 -6.20 1.20
N ASN A 64 -3.05 -7.32 0.53
CA ASN A 64 -3.23 -8.65 1.09
C ASN A 64 -2.27 -8.88 2.27
N LYS A 65 -2.80 -9.27 3.45
CA LYS A 65 -2.00 -9.43 4.68
C LYS A 65 -0.90 -10.48 4.54
N VAL A 66 -1.20 -11.62 3.90
CA VAL A 66 -0.25 -12.72 3.72
C VAL A 66 0.89 -12.26 2.82
N TRP A 67 0.55 -11.63 1.69
CA TRP A 67 1.55 -11.10 0.76
C TRP A 67 2.43 -10.03 1.41
N LYS A 68 1.84 -9.09 2.17
CA LYS A 68 2.60 -8.05 2.87
C LYS A 68 3.65 -8.62 3.81
N ASN A 69 3.26 -9.61 4.62
CA ASN A 69 4.18 -10.25 5.55
C ASN A 69 5.32 -10.95 4.81
N ALA A 70 5.01 -11.68 3.73
CA ALA A 70 6.03 -12.31 2.89
C ALA A 70 6.98 -11.29 2.25
N ALA A 71 6.45 -10.17 1.74
CA ALA A 71 7.24 -9.11 1.11
C ALA A 71 8.20 -8.42 2.08
N ILE A 72 7.78 -8.17 3.33
CA ILE A 72 8.64 -7.59 4.37
C ILE A 72 9.77 -8.56 4.75
N LEU A 73 9.45 -9.83 4.98
CA LEU A 73 10.44 -10.85 5.32
C LEU A 73 11.48 -11.02 4.21
N TYR A 74 11.02 -11.13 2.96
CA TYR A 74 11.91 -11.21 1.79
C TYR A 74 12.87 -10.01 1.70
N HIS A 75 12.33 -8.80 1.91
CA HIS A 75 13.14 -7.58 1.89
C HIS A 75 14.16 -7.53 3.04
N ALA A 76 13.78 -7.97 4.24
CA ALA A 76 14.68 -8.03 5.40
C ALA A 76 15.84 -9.00 5.18
N GLU A 77 15.55 -10.22 4.69
CA GLU A 77 16.59 -11.20 4.37
C GLU A 77 17.54 -10.71 3.27
N LYS A 78 17.01 -10.04 2.25
CA LYS A 78 17.84 -9.53 1.14
C LYS A 78 18.80 -8.45 1.62
N ARG A 79 18.35 -7.50 2.44
CA ARG A 79 19.27 -6.51 3.05
C ARG A 79 20.37 -7.17 3.87
N ALA A 80 20.03 -8.18 4.68
CA ALA A 80 21.02 -8.93 5.44
C ALA A 80 22.05 -9.62 4.53
N ARG A 81 21.65 -10.10 3.34
CA ARG A 81 22.58 -10.70 2.36
C ARG A 81 23.48 -9.65 1.68
N GLU A 82 22.93 -8.48 1.33
CA GLU A 82 23.68 -7.40 0.67
C GLU A 82 24.68 -6.71 1.62
N ASP A 83 24.32 -6.50 2.90
CA ASP A 83 25.23 -5.96 3.90
C ASP A 83 26.45 -6.87 4.15
N ASN A 84 26.30 -8.17 3.87
CA ASN A 84 27.38 -9.17 3.98
C ASN A 84 28.26 -9.27 2.72
N ILE A 85 27.87 -8.68 1.59
CA ILE A 85 28.59 -8.76 0.32
C ILE A 85 28.87 -7.33 -0.18
N LEU A 86 30.10 -6.84 0.00
CA LEU A 86 30.62 -5.60 -0.59
C LEU A 86 30.76 -5.69 -2.12
N SER A 87 29.71 -6.05 -2.87
CA SER A 87 29.78 -6.17 -4.33
C SER A 87 28.66 -5.39 -5.02
N GLY A 88 29.08 -4.39 -5.81
CA GLY A 88 28.24 -3.42 -6.50
C GLY A 88 27.48 -3.95 -7.70
N ARG A 89 26.52 -4.86 -7.48
CA ARG A 89 25.50 -5.21 -8.50
C ARG A 89 24.10 -5.05 -7.92
N ASN A 90 23.70 -3.79 -7.73
CA ASN A 90 22.35 -3.38 -7.35
C ASN A 90 21.35 -3.66 -8.47
N HIS A 91 20.79 -4.87 -8.51
CA HIS A 91 19.48 -5.09 -9.12
C HIS A 91 18.48 -5.26 -7.98
N TYR A 92 17.71 -4.20 -7.71
CA TYR A 92 16.68 -4.19 -6.69
C TYR A 92 15.49 -5.06 -7.13
N ASN A 93 15.63 -6.39 -6.98
CA ASN A 93 14.55 -7.36 -7.16
C ASN A 93 13.55 -7.21 -6.01
N VAL A 94 12.37 -6.64 -6.30
CA VAL A 94 11.24 -6.53 -5.37
C VAL A 94 10.54 -7.89 -5.30
N TYR A 95 10.06 -8.29 -4.12
CA TYR A 95 9.21 -9.48 -4.01
C TYR A 95 8.00 -9.34 -4.95
N PRO A 96 7.78 -10.26 -5.90
CA PRO A 96 6.77 -10.08 -6.92
C PRO A 96 5.38 -9.99 -6.27
N TYR A 97 4.62 -8.96 -6.63
CA TYR A 97 3.23 -8.85 -6.20
C TYR A 97 2.31 -9.65 -7.11
N PRO A 98 1.22 -10.23 -6.58
CA PRO A 98 0.29 -11.03 -7.36
C PRO A 98 -0.31 -10.21 -8.50
N SER A 99 -0.57 -10.89 -9.62
CA SER A 99 -1.28 -10.27 -10.73
C SER A 99 -2.65 -9.78 -10.27
N LYS A 100 -2.98 -8.54 -10.63
CA LYS A 100 -4.30 -7.98 -10.41
C LYS A 100 -5.42 -8.80 -11.09
N TRP A 101 -5.06 -9.53 -12.15
CA TRP A 101 -5.97 -10.27 -13.03
C TRP A 101 -6.33 -11.64 -12.50
N THR A 102 -5.70 -12.09 -11.42
CA THR A 102 -5.94 -13.43 -10.84
C THR A 102 -6.62 -13.34 -9.49
N GLN A 103 -7.10 -12.16 -9.08
CA GLN A 103 -7.83 -11.98 -7.83
C GLN A 103 -9.23 -12.57 -7.96
N SER A 104 -9.60 -13.44 -7.03
CA SER A 104 -10.99 -13.80 -6.79
C SER A 104 -11.81 -12.60 -6.29
N PHE A 105 -13.14 -12.73 -6.31
CA PHE A 105 -14.04 -11.73 -5.76
C PHE A 105 -13.75 -11.46 -4.27
N ALA A 106 -13.55 -12.52 -3.49
CA ALA A 106 -13.27 -12.42 -2.06
C ALA A 106 -11.94 -11.69 -1.79
N GLU A 107 -10.88 -12.03 -2.54
CA GLU A 107 -9.59 -11.36 -2.44
C GLU A 107 -9.69 -9.89 -2.85
N TRP A 108 -10.35 -9.60 -3.98
CA TRP A 108 -10.54 -8.23 -4.46
C TRP A 108 -11.26 -7.37 -3.43
N ASN A 109 -12.36 -7.87 -2.85
CA ASN A 109 -13.13 -7.13 -1.85
C ASN A 109 -12.32 -6.91 -0.56
N THR A 110 -11.60 -7.93 -0.09
CA THR A 110 -10.71 -7.83 1.08
C THR A 110 -9.58 -6.83 0.85
N ASN A 111 -8.95 -6.88 -0.33
CA ASN A 111 -7.88 -5.97 -0.71
C ASN A 111 -8.39 -4.53 -0.83
N HIS A 112 -9.60 -4.32 -1.34
CA HIS A 112 -10.21 -2.99 -1.41
C HIS A 112 -10.49 -2.40 -0.01
N GLN A 113 -10.94 -3.22 0.95
CA GLN A 113 -11.10 -2.79 2.34
C GLN A 113 -9.75 -2.45 2.98
N GLY A 114 -8.74 -3.30 2.77
CA GLY A 114 -7.37 -3.08 3.24
C GLY A 114 -6.74 -1.81 2.65
N PHE A 115 -7.01 -1.54 1.38
CA PHE A 115 -6.58 -0.33 0.67
C PHE A 115 -7.16 0.94 1.29
N TYR A 116 -8.48 0.98 1.47
CA TYR A 116 -9.16 2.11 2.11
C TYR A 116 -8.64 2.36 3.53
N LYS A 117 -8.62 1.31 4.37
CA LYS A 117 -8.15 1.40 5.75
C LYS A 117 -6.70 1.87 5.82
N THR A 118 -5.85 1.40 4.91
CA THR A 118 -4.45 1.83 4.87
C THR A 118 -4.35 3.31 4.54
N LEU A 119 -4.91 3.76 3.42
CA LEU A 119 -4.78 5.14 2.97
C LEU A 119 -5.40 6.13 3.95
N VAL A 120 -6.58 5.81 4.49
CA VAL A 120 -7.34 6.74 5.35
C VAL A 120 -6.87 6.66 6.80
N THR A 121 -6.71 5.47 7.36
CA THR A 121 -6.38 5.32 8.79
C THR A 121 -4.88 5.39 9.05
N LYS A 122 -4.03 4.85 8.16
CA LYS A 122 -2.57 4.79 8.39
C LYS A 122 -1.82 5.97 7.79
N TYR A 123 -2.16 6.36 6.57
CA TYR A 123 -1.50 7.48 5.86
C TYR A 123 -2.29 8.79 5.93
N ASN A 124 -3.45 8.79 6.60
CA ASN A 124 -4.26 9.98 6.89
C ASN A 124 -4.76 10.76 5.66
N TYR A 125 -5.01 10.08 4.54
CA TYR A 125 -5.57 10.70 3.33
C TYR A 125 -7.09 10.88 3.40
N GLN A 126 -7.58 11.68 4.34
CA GLN A 126 -9.03 11.86 4.59
C GLN A 126 -9.80 12.39 3.36
N LYS A 127 -9.24 13.37 2.64
CA LYS A 127 -9.86 13.92 1.42
C LYS A 127 -9.98 12.86 0.33
N PHE A 128 -8.91 12.10 0.11
CA PHE A 128 -8.90 11.00 -0.86
C PHE A 128 -9.79 9.83 -0.41
N GLY A 129 -9.98 9.63 0.89
CA GLY A 129 -10.95 8.65 1.42
C GLY A 129 -12.35 8.84 0.84
N LYS A 130 -12.81 10.08 0.67
CA LYS A 130 -14.10 10.37 0.01
C LYS A 130 -14.11 9.91 -1.45
N TRP A 131 -13.00 10.07 -2.16
CA TRP A 131 -12.84 9.65 -3.55
C TRP A 131 -12.88 8.12 -3.65
N LEU A 132 -12.22 7.42 -2.72
CA LEU A 132 -12.23 5.96 -2.64
C LEU A 132 -13.63 5.40 -2.37
N LEU A 133 -14.44 6.05 -1.52
CA LEU A 133 -15.81 5.61 -1.24
C LEU A 133 -16.73 5.80 -2.45
N ALA A 134 -16.62 6.93 -3.16
CA ALA A 134 -17.36 7.17 -4.39
C ALA A 134 -16.95 6.15 -5.47
N HIS A 135 -15.65 5.92 -5.65
CA HIS A 135 -15.15 4.90 -6.57
C HIS A 135 -15.64 3.50 -6.21
N LYS A 136 -15.68 3.13 -4.92
CA LYS A 136 -16.25 1.85 -4.48
C LYS A 136 -17.73 1.74 -4.84
N SER A 137 -18.50 2.82 -4.65
CA SER A 137 -19.92 2.87 -5.04
C SER A 137 -20.08 2.70 -6.55
N ASN A 138 -19.21 3.33 -7.35
CA ASN A 138 -19.16 3.15 -8.81
C ASN A 138 -18.86 1.70 -9.21
N THR A 139 -17.93 1.04 -8.51
CA THR A 139 -17.63 -0.38 -8.75
C THR A 139 -18.79 -1.28 -8.32
N ASP A 140 -19.50 -0.96 -7.25
CA ASP A 140 -20.66 -1.74 -6.79
C ASP A 140 -21.85 -1.62 -7.75
N ALA A 141 -22.06 -0.43 -8.31
CA ALA A 141 -23.03 -0.24 -9.38
C ALA A 141 -22.67 -1.04 -10.65
N THR A 142 -21.38 -1.07 -11.01
CA THR A 142 -20.88 -1.89 -12.13
C THR A 142 -21.06 -3.38 -11.84
N LEU A 143 -20.82 -3.82 -10.60
CA LEU A 143 -20.96 -5.21 -10.18
C LEU A 143 -22.40 -5.68 -10.30
N SER A 144 -23.33 -4.87 -9.82
CA SER A 144 -24.76 -5.18 -9.90
C SER A 144 -25.28 -5.24 -11.33
N LYS A 145 -24.67 -4.49 -12.26
CA LYS A 145 -25.16 -4.35 -13.64
C LYS A 145 -24.50 -5.34 -14.60
N ASP A 146 -23.17 -5.45 -14.52
CA ASP A 146 -22.32 -6.03 -15.56
C ASP A 146 -21.48 -7.22 -15.06
N GLY A 147 -21.59 -7.58 -13.78
CA GLY A 147 -20.91 -8.72 -13.18
C GLY A 147 -19.48 -8.43 -12.70
N PHE A 148 -18.87 -9.44 -12.07
CA PHE A 148 -17.60 -9.25 -11.36
C PHE A 148 -16.44 -8.93 -12.31
N MET A 149 -16.35 -9.62 -13.45
CA MET A 149 -15.24 -9.41 -14.37
C MET A 149 -15.22 -8.00 -14.99
N ALA A 150 -16.41 -7.46 -15.32
CA ALA A 150 -16.53 -6.08 -15.78
C ALA A 150 -16.10 -5.09 -14.68
N THR A 151 -16.51 -5.36 -13.45
CA THR A 151 -16.14 -4.56 -12.27
C THR A 151 -14.65 -4.57 -11.99
N LEU A 152 -14.02 -5.75 -12.01
CA LEU A 152 -12.58 -5.91 -11.79
C LEU A 152 -11.79 -5.12 -12.85
N ARG A 153 -12.20 -5.20 -14.12
CA ARG A 153 -11.62 -4.44 -15.24
C ARG A 153 -11.81 -2.93 -15.07
N TYR A 154 -13.02 -2.48 -14.74
CA TYR A 154 -13.31 -1.07 -14.50
C TYR A 154 -12.47 -0.50 -13.36
N ASN A 155 -12.52 -1.16 -12.20
CA ASN A 155 -11.74 -0.79 -11.03
C ASN A 155 -10.25 -0.69 -11.34
N PHE A 156 -9.71 -1.69 -12.04
CA PHE A 156 -8.31 -1.74 -12.41
C PHE A 156 -7.88 -0.52 -13.24
N GLN A 157 -8.64 -0.20 -14.28
CA GLN A 157 -8.29 0.88 -15.20
C GLN A 157 -8.38 2.25 -14.51
N VAL A 158 -9.47 2.51 -13.78
CA VAL A 158 -9.64 3.77 -13.04
C VAL A 158 -8.53 3.97 -12.01
N GLN A 159 -8.22 2.93 -11.22
CA GLN A 159 -7.16 3.00 -10.22
C GLN A 159 -5.78 3.22 -10.85
N THR A 160 -5.50 2.56 -11.98
CA THR A 160 -4.21 2.74 -12.68
C THR A 160 -4.07 4.15 -13.20
N HIS A 161 -5.10 4.71 -13.83
CA HIS A 161 -5.05 6.08 -14.31
C HIS A 161 -4.86 7.06 -13.16
N CYS A 162 -5.49 6.83 -12.01
CA CYS A 162 -5.34 7.67 -10.82
C CYS A 162 -3.90 7.80 -10.33
N PHE A 163 -3.13 6.71 -10.28
CA PHE A 163 -1.79 6.72 -9.67
C PHE A 163 -0.63 6.81 -10.67
N VAL A 164 -0.88 6.50 -11.95
CA VAL A 164 0.14 6.60 -13.00
C VAL A 164 0.11 7.97 -13.67
N HIS A 165 -1.06 8.58 -13.80
CA HIS A 165 -1.21 9.87 -14.45
C HIS A 165 -1.55 10.95 -13.43
N HIS A 166 -0.78 12.04 -13.45
CA HIS A 166 -1.14 13.26 -12.76
C HIS A 166 -1.63 14.26 -13.82
N VAL A 167 -2.70 14.97 -13.49
CA VAL A 167 -3.28 16.01 -14.33
C VAL A 167 -2.71 17.35 -13.90
N THR A 168 -2.10 18.07 -14.83
CA THR A 168 -1.68 19.46 -14.60
C THR A 168 -2.91 20.37 -14.71
N LEU A 169 -3.15 21.15 -13.66
CA LEU A 169 -4.24 22.13 -13.56
C LEU A 169 -3.83 23.44 -14.24
N GLU A 170 -4.81 24.32 -14.45
CA GLU A 170 -4.61 25.64 -15.10
C GLU A 170 -3.59 26.52 -14.36
N ASP A 171 -3.47 26.36 -13.04
CA ASP A 171 -2.51 27.07 -12.19
C ASP A 171 -1.09 26.45 -12.19
N GLY A 172 -0.86 25.40 -13.00
CA GLY A 172 0.41 24.69 -13.10
C GLY A 172 0.64 23.65 -11.99
N THR A 173 -0.27 23.49 -11.03
CA THR A 173 -0.18 22.45 -10.01
C THR A 173 -0.63 21.09 -10.55
N ASN A 174 -0.23 19.99 -9.90
CA ASN A 174 -0.61 18.64 -10.30
C ASN A 174 -1.68 18.06 -9.36
N SER A 175 -2.69 17.41 -9.94
CA SER A 175 -3.74 16.67 -9.25
C SER A 175 -3.73 15.19 -9.67
N LEU A 176 -4.24 14.32 -8.80
CA LEU A 176 -4.60 12.96 -9.22
C LEU A 176 -5.77 13.03 -10.22
N VAL A 177 -5.87 12.02 -11.08
CA VAL A 177 -7.08 11.84 -11.91
C VAL A 177 -8.27 11.64 -10.99
N ASP A 178 -9.37 12.35 -11.29
CA ASP A 178 -10.60 12.25 -10.52
C ASP A 178 -11.23 10.86 -10.67
N ILE A 179 -11.47 10.20 -9.53
CA ILE A 179 -12.14 8.90 -9.44
C ILE A 179 -13.51 9.01 -8.74
N LEU A 180 -13.94 10.21 -8.37
CA LEU A 180 -15.28 10.47 -7.83
C LEU A 180 -16.35 10.17 -8.89
N VAL A 181 -16.11 10.63 -10.12
CA VAL A 181 -17.07 10.55 -11.21
C VAL A 181 -16.98 9.20 -11.91
N PHE A 182 -18.15 8.59 -12.15
CA PHE A 182 -18.23 7.35 -12.90
C PHE A 182 -17.71 7.53 -14.34
N CYS A 183 -16.68 6.76 -14.70
CA CYS A 183 -16.10 6.84 -16.04
C CYS A 183 -16.84 5.89 -17.00
N GLN A 184 -17.94 6.37 -17.62
CA GLN A 184 -18.76 5.58 -18.54
C GLN A 184 -17.95 4.94 -19.68
N LYS A 185 -16.93 5.64 -20.18
CA LYS A 185 -16.08 5.15 -21.28
C LYS A 185 -15.27 3.92 -20.85
N VAL A 186 -14.71 3.92 -19.64
CA VAL A 186 -13.98 2.79 -19.07
C VAL A 186 -14.93 1.64 -18.74
N ALA A 187 -16.12 1.93 -18.21
CA ALA A 187 -17.13 0.91 -17.92
C ALA A 187 -17.61 0.20 -19.20
N ASN A 188 -17.93 0.95 -20.26
CA ASN A 188 -18.34 0.39 -21.55
C ASN A 188 -17.25 -0.49 -22.17
N LEU A 189 -15.98 -0.07 -22.05
CA LEU A 189 -14.85 -0.86 -22.52
C LEU A 189 -14.70 -2.15 -21.72
N ALA A 190 -14.81 -2.08 -20.39
CA ALA A 190 -14.78 -3.25 -19.51
C ALA A 190 -15.89 -4.25 -19.86
N TYR A 191 -17.14 -3.77 -19.98
CA TYR A 191 -18.29 -4.57 -20.39
C TYR A 191 -18.08 -5.24 -21.75
N THR A 192 -17.71 -4.46 -22.78
CA THR A 192 -17.52 -4.99 -24.14
C THR A 192 -16.43 -6.05 -24.18
N THR A 193 -15.36 -5.85 -23.40
CA THR A 193 -14.27 -6.81 -23.26
C THR A 193 -14.76 -8.11 -22.61
N CYS A 194 -15.47 -8.03 -21.48
CA CYS A 194 -16.04 -9.20 -20.82
C CYS A 194 -17.05 -9.93 -21.69
N ARG A 195 -17.90 -9.21 -22.43
CA ARG A 195 -18.83 -9.81 -23.38
C ARG A 195 -18.10 -10.61 -24.45
N LYS A 196 -17.01 -10.06 -25.02
CA LYS A 196 -16.18 -10.75 -26.02
C LYS A 196 -15.55 -12.03 -25.47
N PHE A 197 -15.15 -12.02 -24.20
CA PHE A 197 -14.56 -13.18 -23.53
C PHE A 197 -15.59 -14.10 -22.84
N LYS A 198 -16.90 -13.84 -22.98
CA LYS A 198 -17.98 -14.59 -22.30
C LYS A 198 -17.83 -14.62 -20.77
N GLU A 199 -17.38 -13.52 -20.19
CA GLU A 199 -17.06 -13.38 -18.76
C GLU A 199 -18.17 -12.70 -17.93
N LEU A 200 -19.26 -12.25 -18.55
CA LEU A 200 -20.28 -11.44 -17.88
C LEU A 200 -21.02 -12.21 -16.76
N GLU A 201 -21.21 -13.51 -16.95
CA GLU A 201 -21.92 -14.39 -16.01
C GLU A 201 -20.99 -15.09 -15.02
N CYS A 202 -19.68 -14.84 -15.10
CA CYS A 202 -18.72 -15.41 -14.18
C CYS A 202 -18.93 -14.85 -12.77
N LEU A 203 -19.38 -15.71 -11.85
CA LEU A 203 -19.56 -15.38 -10.43
C LEU A 203 -18.22 -15.06 -9.74
N ASP A 204 -17.14 -15.66 -10.23
CA ASP A 204 -15.78 -15.39 -9.78
C ASP A 204 -14.83 -15.32 -10.97
N ASN A 205 -13.59 -14.90 -10.73
CA ASN A 205 -12.60 -14.69 -11.76
C ASN A 205 -12.12 -16.03 -12.36
N PRO A 206 -12.36 -16.29 -13.66
CA PRO A 206 -11.95 -17.54 -14.31
C PRO A 206 -10.42 -17.68 -14.45
N TYR A 207 -9.66 -16.61 -14.15
CA TYR A 207 -8.20 -16.59 -14.13
C TYR A 207 -7.60 -16.72 -12.72
N ALA A 208 -8.44 -16.76 -11.68
CA ALA A 208 -7.96 -17.08 -10.34
C ALA A 208 -7.49 -18.54 -10.27
N ALA A 209 -6.69 -18.86 -9.26
CA ALA A 209 -6.24 -20.23 -9.05
C ALA A 209 -7.44 -21.16 -8.84
N GLY A 210 -7.54 -22.23 -9.66
CA GLY A 210 -8.68 -23.15 -9.64
C GLY A 210 -9.94 -22.66 -10.38
N GLY A 211 -9.87 -21.52 -11.07
CA GLY A 211 -11.00 -20.99 -11.84
C GLY A 211 -11.45 -21.90 -13.00
N THR A 212 -12.76 -22.08 -13.13
CA THR A 212 -13.36 -22.82 -14.26
C THR A 212 -13.36 -21.92 -15.49
N ARG A 213 -12.55 -22.25 -16.50
CA ARG A 213 -12.54 -21.53 -17.77
C ARG A 213 -13.77 -21.90 -18.57
N VAL A 214 -14.61 -20.91 -18.86
CA VAL A 214 -15.68 -21.06 -19.86
C VAL A 214 -14.98 -21.04 -21.23
N LEU A 215 -14.95 -22.18 -21.93
CA LEU A 215 -14.45 -22.29 -23.31
C LEU A 215 -15.51 -21.75 -24.31
#